data_AF-A0A379DX21-F1
#
_entry.id   AF-A0A379DX21-F1
#
_cell.length_a   1.000
_cell.length_b   1.000
_cell.length_c   1.000
_cell.angle_alpha   90.00
_cell.angle_beta   90.00
_cell.angle_gamma   90.00
#
_symmetry.space_group_name_H-M   'P 1'
#
loop_
_entity.id
_entity.type
_entity.pdbx_description
1 polymer ?
#
loop_
_entity_poly.entity_id
_entity_poly.type
_entity_poly.pdbx_seq_one_letter_code
_entity_poly.pdbx_strand_id
1 'polypeptide(L)'
;MTDEVEDKLVKFISSNEQAKQLTVTWFGGEPLLEFKRIVSLTKKMQALNLDYQADMITNGYLLTEKVVAMLPSLSISSLQITINGMKAVHDSRRCLKLGAPTFDRIYVL
;
A
#
# COMPACT_ATOMS: atom_id res chain seq x y z
N MET A 1 6.39 -11.83 2.71
CA MET A 1 7.31 -11.44 3.80
C MET A 1 6.97 -12.27 5.02
N THR A 2 7.95 -12.85 5.70
CA THR A 2 7.73 -13.62 6.94
C THR A 2 7.78 -12.70 8.17
N ASP A 3 7.33 -13.19 9.32
CA ASP A 3 7.31 -12.41 10.56
C ASP A 3 8.75 -12.09 11.02
N GLU A 4 9.70 -13.00 10.81
CA GLU A 4 11.10 -12.77 11.15
C GLU A 4 11.73 -11.65 10.30
N VAL A 5 11.34 -11.55 9.02
CA VAL A 5 11.79 -10.46 8.15
C VAL A 5 11.15 -9.14 8.59
N GLU A 6 9.88 -9.17 8.99
CA GLU A 6 9.18 -8.01 9.55
C GLU A 6 9.90 -7.46 10.78
N ASP A 7 10.22 -8.33 11.74
CA ASP A 7 10.89 -7.94 12.98
C ASP A 7 12.30 -7.40 12.75
N LYS A 8 13.04 -8.03 11.83
CA LYS A 8 14.37 -7.54 11.42
C LYS A 8 14.29 -6.16 10.78
N LEU A 9 13.28 -5.89 9.96
CA LEU A 9 13.07 -4.59 9.35
C LEU A 9 12.77 -3.52 10.41
N VAL A 10 11.87 -3.81 11.36
CA VAL A 10 11.54 -2.88 12.45
C VAL A 10 12.77 -2.60 13.31
N LYS A 11 13.56 -3.63 13.63
CA LYS A 11 14.82 -3.47 14.38
C LYS A 11 15.85 -2.64 13.62
N PHE A 12 15.94 -2.81 12.30
CA PHE A 12 16.81 -2.02 11.45
C PHE A 12 16.41 -0.54 11.48
N ILE A 13 15.11 -0.24 11.34
CA ILE A 13 14.58 1.13 11.43
C ILE A 13 14.91 1.74 12.79
N SER A 14 14.64 1.03 13.88
CA SER A 14 14.88 1.53 15.24
C SER A 14 16.35 1.69 15.61
N SER A 15 17.26 1.05 14.86
CA SER A 15 18.71 1.20 15.09
C SER A 15 19.26 2.56 14.67
N ASN A 16 18.48 3.35 13.94
CA ASN A 16 18.82 4.72 13.59
C ASN A 16 18.31 5.69 14.66
N GLU A 17 19.08 5.85 15.75
CA GLU A 17 18.70 6.68 16.91
C GLU A 17 18.55 8.18 16.61
N GLN A 18 19.12 8.66 15.50
CA GLN A 18 19.05 10.08 15.11
C GLN A 18 17.83 10.40 14.25
N ALA A 19 17.15 9.38 13.73
CA ALA A 19 15.92 9.58 12.95
C ALA A 19 14.83 10.17 13.83
N LYS A 20 14.10 11.15 13.29
CA LYS A 20 12.93 11.76 13.92
C LYS A 20 11.64 11.49 13.15
N GLN A 21 11.76 11.10 11.89
CA GLN A 21 10.65 10.91 10.96
C GLN A 21 10.87 9.61 10.17
N LEU A 22 9.77 8.93 9.86
CA LEU A 22 9.72 7.77 9.00
C LEU A 22 8.58 7.91 8.00
N THR A 23 8.92 8.03 6.72
CA THR A 23 7.96 8.01 5.62
C THR A 23 8.01 6.67 4.91
N VAL A 24 6.85 6.04 4.71
CA VAL A 24 6.74 4.73 4.05
C VAL A 24 5.80 4.79 2.85
N THR A 25 6.33 4.51 1.67
CA THR A 25 5.53 4.25 0.47
C THR A 25 5.29 2.76 0.33
N TRP A 26 4.04 2.33 0.48
CA TRP A 26 3.64 0.95 0.22
C TRP A 26 3.58 0.70 -1.29
N PHE A 27 4.49 -0.13 -1.79
CA PHE A 27 4.64 -0.45 -3.20
C PHE A 27 4.97 -1.94 -3.43
N GLY A 28 5.11 -2.34 -4.69
CA GLY A 28 5.46 -3.69 -5.12
C GLY A 28 4.65 -4.12 -6.34
N GLY A 29 4.21 -5.38 -6.36
CA GLY A 29 3.26 -5.87 -7.36
C GLY A 29 1.86 -5.28 -7.16
N GLU A 30 1.17 -5.72 -6.11
CA GLU A 30 -0.06 -5.09 -5.61
C GLU A 30 -0.05 -5.13 -4.07
N PRO A 31 0.13 -4.00 -3.38
CA PRO A 31 0.25 -3.98 -1.92
C PRO A 31 -1.00 -4.49 -1.20
N LEU A 32 -2.20 -4.29 -1.75
CA LEU A 32 -3.44 -4.70 -1.10
C LEU A 32 -3.64 -6.23 -1.04
N LEU A 33 -2.87 -7.02 -1.80
CA LEU A 33 -2.84 -8.48 -1.65
C LEU A 33 -2.31 -8.91 -0.28
N GLU A 34 -1.41 -8.12 0.30
CA GLU A 34 -0.76 -8.37 1.59
C GLU A 34 -1.18 -7.32 2.62
N PHE A 35 -2.43 -6.84 2.57
CA PHE A 35 -2.90 -5.74 3.42
C PHE A 35 -2.75 -6.03 4.93
N LYS A 36 -2.88 -7.30 5.36
CA LYS A 36 -2.63 -7.70 6.75
C LYS A 36 -1.17 -7.45 7.18
N ARG A 37 -0.22 -7.65 6.26
CA ARG A 37 1.21 -7.39 6.50
C ARG A 37 1.47 -5.89 6.65
N ILE A 38 0.83 -5.07 5.82
CA ILE A 38 0.88 -3.60 5.94
C ILE A 38 0.36 -3.16 7.31
N VAL A 39 -0.80 -3.67 7.74
CA VAL A 39 -1.36 -3.37 9.06
C VAL A 39 -0.38 -3.75 10.19
N SER A 40 0.26 -4.92 10.10
CA SER A 40 1.23 -5.37 11.12
C SER A 40 2.46 -4.46 11.19
N LEU A 41 3.10 -4.20 10.04
CA LEU A 41 4.26 -3.33 9.94
C LEU A 41 3.96 -1.91 10.40
N THR A 42 2.85 -1.32 9.94
CA THR A 42 2.46 0.04 10.32
C THR A 42 2.28 0.15 11.84
N LYS A 43 1.63 -0.82 12.50
CA LYS A 43 1.50 -0.81 13.96
C LYS A 43 2.86 -0.85 14.66
N LYS A 44 3.79 -1.68 14.19
CA LYS A 44 5.14 -1.76 14.75
C LYS A 44 5.93 -0.47 14.53
N MET A 45 5.78 0.17 13.37
CA MET A 45 6.44 1.43 13.02
C MET A 45 5.86 2.62 13.80
N GLN A 46 4.53 2.70 13.95
CA GLN A 46 3.85 3.73 14.75
C GLN A 46 4.19 3.61 16.25
N ALA A 47 4.56 2.41 16.72
CA ALA A 47 5.04 2.20 18.08
C ALA A 47 6.50 2.64 18.30
N LEU A 48 7.23 3.00 17.23
CA LEU A 48 8.53 3.65 17.35
C LEU A 48 8.35 5.13 17.71
N ASN A 49 9.33 5.71 18.39
CA ASN A 49 9.34 7.13 18.73
C ASN A 49 9.75 8.01 17.53
N LEU A 50 9.03 7.88 16.42
CA LEU A 50 9.26 8.54 15.14
C LEU A 50 7.95 9.19 14.65
N ASP A 51 8.04 10.34 13.99
CA ASP A 51 6.93 10.90 13.21
C ASP A 51 6.68 10.00 11.98
N TYR A 52 5.67 9.13 12.06
CA TYR A 52 5.34 8.16 11.03
C TYR A 52 4.28 8.66 10.05
N GLN A 53 4.60 8.60 8.76
CA GLN A 53 3.68 8.92 7.67
C GLN A 53 3.79 7.88 6.56
N ALA A 54 2.70 7.68 5.82
CA ALA A 54 2.68 6.74 4.72
C ALA A 54 1.85 7.18 3.52
N ASP A 55 2.18 6.59 2.38
CA ASP A 55 1.44 6.66 1.13
C ASP A 55 1.42 5.27 0.47
N MET A 56 0.58 5.07 -0.54
CA MET A 56 0.48 3.79 -1.23
C MET A 56 0.31 3.98 -2.74
N ILE A 57 1.04 3.18 -3.50
CA ILE A 57 0.88 3.07 -4.95
C ILE A 57 0.23 1.71 -5.23
N THR A 58 -0.97 1.70 -5.82
CA THR A 58 -1.79 0.50 -6.04
C THR A 58 -2.38 0.49 -7.45
N ASN A 59 -2.74 -0.69 -7.95
CA ASN A 59 -3.56 -0.82 -9.15
C ASN A 59 -5.04 -0.43 -8.90
N GLY A 60 -5.45 -0.29 -7.64
CA GLY A 60 -6.79 0.16 -7.25
C GLY A 60 -7.88 -0.93 -7.30
N TYR A 61 -7.62 -2.09 -7.90
CA TYR A 61 -8.63 -3.13 -8.10
C TYR A 61 -9.22 -3.67 -6.78
N LEU A 62 -8.35 -3.82 -5.76
CA LEU A 62 -8.70 -4.32 -4.43
C LEU A 62 -9.13 -3.21 -3.45
N LEU A 63 -9.21 -1.96 -3.88
CA LEU A 63 -9.79 -0.92 -3.05
C LEU A 63 -11.28 -1.22 -2.84
N THR A 64 -11.67 -1.20 -1.57
CA THR A 64 -13.04 -1.35 -1.10
C THR A 64 -13.27 -0.31 -0.03
N GLU A 65 -14.53 0.02 0.26
CA GLU A 65 -14.88 0.97 1.34
C GLU A 65 -14.24 0.56 2.67
N LYS A 66 -14.20 -0.74 2.97
CA LYS A 66 -13.56 -1.27 4.18
C LYS A 66 -12.06 -1.00 4.22
N VAL A 67 -11.36 -1.18 3.09
CA VAL A 67 -9.92 -0.89 3.00
C VAL A 67 -9.69 0.61 3.16
N VAL A 68 -10.46 1.43 2.45
CA VAL A 68 -10.36 2.91 2.50
C VAL A 68 -10.59 3.42 3.92
N ALA A 69 -11.60 2.92 4.61
CA ALA A 69 -11.89 3.29 6.00
C ALA A 69 -10.74 2.96 6.98
N MET A 70 -9.88 1.99 6.65
CA MET A 70 -8.73 1.64 7.47
C MET A 70 -7.50 2.51 7.21
N LEU A 71 -7.36 3.12 6.03
CA LEU A 71 -6.15 3.86 5.65
C LEU A 71 -5.74 4.97 6.64
N PRO A 72 -6.67 5.78 7.20
CA PRO A 72 -6.29 6.80 8.18
C PRO A 72 -5.66 6.22 9.44
N SER A 73 -6.14 5.07 9.91
CA SER A 73 -5.54 4.39 11.08
C SER A 73 -4.12 3.89 10.82
N LEU A 74 -3.75 3.76 9.54
CA LEU A 74 -2.42 3.33 9.09
C LEU A 74 -1.54 4.53 8.71
N SER A 75 -1.94 5.76 9.03
CA SER A 75 -1.27 7.00 8.59
C SER A 75 -1.04 7.09 7.08
N ILE A 76 -1.85 6.38 6.27
CA ILE A 76 -1.80 6.44 4.82
C ILE A 76 -2.68 7.60 4.37
N SER A 77 -2.06 8.72 4.01
CA SER A 77 -2.75 9.97 3.69
C SER A 77 -2.95 10.19 2.19
N SER A 78 -2.25 9.43 1.35
CA SER A 78 -2.38 9.52 -0.10
C SER A 78 -2.31 8.16 -0.79
N LEU A 79 -3.04 8.06 -1.91
CA LEU A 79 -3.04 6.92 -2.80
C LEU A 79 -2.68 7.38 -4.22
N GLN A 80 -1.75 6.68 -4.86
CA GLN A 80 -1.53 6.78 -6.30
C GLN A 80 -2.14 5.54 -6.98
N ILE A 81 -3.18 5.75 -7.78
CA ILE A 81 -3.88 4.69 -8.50
C ILE A 81 -3.45 4.70 -9.97
N THR A 82 -3.03 3.54 -10.48
CA THR A 82 -2.50 3.44 -11.84
C THR A 82 -3.59 3.28 -12.89
N ILE A 83 -3.78 4.27 -13.76
CA ILE A 83 -4.70 4.20 -14.90
C ILE A 83 -3.95 4.44 -16.22
N ASN A 84 -3.91 3.44 -17.09
CA ASN A 84 -3.23 3.49 -18.40
C ASN A 84 -4.12 4.13 -19.50
N GLY A 85 -4.49 5.41 -19.32
CA GLY A 85 -5.31 6.14 -20.29
C GLY A 85 -6.76 5.64 -20.37
N MET A 86 -7.37 5.77 -21.55
CA MET A 86 -8.77 5.39 -21.79
C MET A 86 -8.97 3.87 -21.70
N LYS A 87 -10.21 3.46 -21.40
CA LYS A 87 -10.63 2.08 -21.17
C LYS A 87 -9.95 1.02 -22.04
N ALA A 88 -10.01 1.16 -23.37
CA ALA A 88 -9.42 0.18 -24.30
C ALA A 88 -7.89 0.02 -24.12
N VAL A 89 -7.17 1.12 -23.88
CA VAL A 89 -5.71 1.10 -23.64
C VAL A 89 -5.40 0.55 -22.25
N HIS A 90 -6.22 0.88 -21.25
CA HIS A 90 -6.07 0.34 -19.92
C HIS A 90 -6.28 -1.18 -19.89
N ASP A 91 -7.44 -1.64 -20.39
CA ASP A 91 -7.84 -3.04 -20.33
C ASP A 91 -6.92 -3.95 -21.16
N SER A 92 -6.32 -3.46 -22.25
CA SER A 92 -5.32 -4.22 -23.04
C SER A 92 -3.98 -4.38 -22.32
N ARG A 93 -3.63 -3.48 -21.39
CA ARG A 93 -2.32 -3.48 -20.69
C ARG A 93 -2.40 -3.92 -19.23
N ARG A 94 -3.55 -3.76 -18.58
CA ARG A 94 -3.75 -3.95 -17.14
C ARG A 94 -4.90 -4.92 -16.85
N CYS A 95 -5.02 -5.98 -17.63
CA CYS A 95 -5.98 -7.04 -17.37
C CYS A 95 -5.58 -7.92 -16.18
N LEU A 96 -6.55 -8.66 -15.63
CA LEU A 96 -6.27 -9.72 -14.64
C LEU A 96 -5.46 -10.85 -15.28
N LYS A 97 -4.95 -11.78 -14.45
CA LYS A 97 -4.18 -12.94 -14.91
C LYS A 97 -4.87 -13.77 -16.00
N LEU A 98 -6.21 -13.78 -16.02
CA LEU A 98 -7.03 -14.48 -17.01
C LEU A 98 -7.56 -13.57 -18.13
N GLY A 99 -7.03 -12.35 -18.27
CA GLY A 99 -7.38 -11.42 -19.35
C GLY A 99 -8.61 -10.54 -19.11
N ALA A 100 -9.28 -10.65 -17.97
CA ALA A 100 -10.45 -9.83 -17.66
C ALA A 100 -10.10 -8.33 -17.53
N PRO A 101 -10.97 -7.42 -18.03
CA PRO A 101 -10.76 -5.98 -17.95
C PRO A 101 -10.83 -5.48 -16.50
N THR A 102 -10.22 -4.33 -16.23
CA THR A 102 -10.10 -3.76 -14.88
C THR A 102 -10.48 -2.30 -14.80
N PHE A 103 -10.60 -1.59 -15.93
CA PHE A 103 -10.87 -0.16 -15.95
C PHE A 103 -12.15 0.20 -15.18
N ASP A 104 -13.27 -0.46 -15.45
CA ASP A 104 -14.57 -0.13 -14.81
C ASP A 104 -14.60 -0.49 -13.32
N ARG A 105 -13.71 -1.39 -12.89
CA ARG A 105 -13.54 -1.72 -11.47
C ARG A 105 -12.83 -0.59 -10.72
N ILE A 106 -11.93 0.12 -11.39
CA ILE A 106 -11.06 1.15 -10.80
C ILE A 106 -11.65 2.55 -11.01
N TYR A 107 -12.25 2.79 -12.16
CA TYR A 107 -12.80 4.08 -12.59
C TYR A 107 -14.32 3.97 -12.66
N VAL A 108 -15.00 4.57 -11.67
CA VAL A 108 -16.46 4.69 -11.63
C VAL A 108 -16.78 6.17 -11.85
N LEU A 109 -17.59 6.45 -12.88
CA LEU A 109 -18.21 7.76 -13.09
C LEU A 109 -19.40 7.95 -12.14
#